data_AF-A0A2T0VRK4-F1
#
_entry.id   AF-A0A2T0VRK4-F1
#
_cell.length_a   1.000
_cell.length_b   1.000
_cell.length_c   1.000
_cell.angle_alpha   90.00
_cell.angle_beta   90.00
_cell.angle_gamma   90.00
#
_symmetry.space_group_name_H-M   'P 1'
#
loop_
_entity.id
_entity.type
_entity.pdbx_description
1 polymer ?
#
loop_
_entity_poly.entity_id
_entity_poly.type
_entity_poly.pdbx_seq_one_letter_code
_entity_poly.pdbx_strand_id
1 'polypeptide(L)'
;MIVELIDGDDFRERLVALGIRIPEGACPESSARLARRCALERGVPGLAESVAELVGELEGKREILLPSVRRALETHLLPLVR
;
A
#
# COMPACT_ATOMS: atom_id res chain seq x y z
N MET A 1 9.16 21.53 13.06
CA MET A 1 8.08 20.53 12.96
C MET A 1 8.47 19.58 11.84
N ILE A 2 8.92 18.37 12.18
CA ILE A 2 9.20 17.36 11.16
C ILE A 2 7.84 16.75 10.82
N VAL A 3 7.35 17.01 9.61
CA VAL A 3 6.21 16.27 9.08
C VAL A 3 6.75 14.88 8.73
N GLU A 4 6.26 13.85 9.41
CA GLU A 4 6.57 12.47 9.06
C GLU A 4 5.91 12.16 7.70
N LEU A 5 6.70 12.28 6.64
CA LEU A 5 6.29 12.00 5.28
C LEU A 5 6.25 10.50 5.08
N ILE A 6 5.14 9.99 4.57
CA ILE A 6 5.03 8.58 4.20
C ILE A 6 5.72 8.41 2.85
N ASP A 7 6.89 7.80 2.89
CA ASP A 7 7.67 7.48 1.70
C ASP A 7 7.40 6.05 1.18
N GLY A 8 8.22 5.60 0.22
CA GLY A 8 8.08 4.28 -0.37
C GLY A 8 8.47 3.14 0.56
N ASP A 9 9.39 3.38 1.49
CA ASP A 9 9.83 2.41 2.47
C ASP A 9 8.79 2.25 3.57
N ASP A 10 8.23 3.35 4.08
CA ASP A 10 7.09 3.32 5.02
C ASP A 10 5.89 2.58 4.43
N PHE A 11 5.59 2.86 3.16
CA PHE A 11 4.50 2.20 2.46
C PHE A 11 4.76 0.69 2.30
N ARG A 12 6.00 0.30 1.97
CA ARG A 12 6.40 -1.12 1.91
C ARG A 12 6.22 -1.78 3.28
N GLU A 13 6.74 -1.18 4.33
CA GLU A 13 6.68 -1.75 5.68
C GLU A 13 5.24 -2.00 6.13
N ARG A 14 4.32 -1.07 5.85
CA ARG A 14 2.89 -1.26 6.15
C ARG A 14 2.29 -2.44 5.40
N LEU A 15 2.63 -2.63 4.13
CA LEU A 15 2.15 -3.77 3.36
C LEU A 15 2.78 -5.10 3.85
N VAL A 16 4.06 -5.07 4.23
CA VAL A 16 4.74 -6.23 4.83
C VAL A 16 4.11 -6.60 6.18
N ALA A 17 3.68 -5.62 6.97
CA ALA A 17 2.95 -5.84 8.23
C ALA A 17 1.59 -6.54 8.02
N LEU A 18 0.97 -6.40 6.84
CA LEU A 18 -0.23 -7.16 6.45
C LEU A 18 0.08 -8.62 6.04
N GLY A 19 1.36 -9.02 6.04
CA GLY A 19 1.81 -10.35 5.61
C GLY A 19 2.17 -10.44 4.13
N ILE A 20 2.22 -9.33 3.40
CA ILE A 20 2.58 -9.29 1.98
C ILE A 20 4.11 -9.31 1.86
N ARG A 21 4.68 -10.32 1.20
CA ARG A 21 6.13 -10.37 0.97
C ARG A 21 6.53 -9.42 -0.15
N ILE A 22 7.13 -8.30 0.22
CA ILE A 22 7.66 -7.30 -0.72
C ILE A 22 9.18 -7.25 -0.55
N PRO A 23 9.96 -7.36 -1.63
CA PRO A 23 11.42 -7.28 -1.53
C PRO A 23 11.88 -5.89 -1.07
N GLU A 24 13.00 -5.88 -0.34
CA GLU A 24 13.66 -4.64 0.06
C GLU A 24 14.10 -3.84 -1.18
N GLY A 25 13.96 -2.51 -1.12
CA GLY A 25 14.22 -1.63 -2.26
C GLY A 25 13.15 -1.65 -3.36
N ALA A 26 12.02 -2.33 -3.17
CA ALA A 26 10.90 -2.24 -4.10
C ALA A 26 10.36 -0.81 -4.16
N CYS A 27 10.26 -0.27 -5.37
CA CYS A 27 9.59 1.01 -5.60
C CYS A 27 8.10 0.95 -5.19
N PRO A 28 7.49 2.07 -4.78
CA PRO A 28 6.08 2.12 -4.35
C PRO A 28 5.13 1.45 -5.33
N GLU A 29 5.38 1.60 -6.63
CA GLU A 29 4.57 1.01 -7.68
C GLU A 29 4.64 -0.53 -7.71
N SER A 30 5.84 -1.09 -7.58
CA SER A 30 6.02 -2.54 -7.48
C SER A 30 5.42 -3.09 -6.20
N SER A 31 5.55 -2.37 -5.08
CA SER A 31 4.93 -2.71 -3.79
C SER A 31 3.41 -2.76 -3.91
N ALA A 32 2.78 -1.72 -4.48
CA ALA A 32 1.33 -1.65 -4.67
C ALA A 32 0.81 -2.73 -5.63
N ARG A 33 1.55 -3.01 -6.71
CA ARG A 33 1.21 -4.07 -7.67
C ARG A 33 1.29 -5.47 -7.05
N LEU A 34 2.30 -5.73 -6.23
CA LEU A 34 2.43 -6.99 -5.48
C LEU A 34 1.32 -7.13 -4.45
N ALA A 35 1.05 -6.08 -3.68
CA ALA A 35 -0.04 -6.05 -2.72
C ALA A 35 -1.40 -6.34 -3.38
N ARG A 36 -1.67 -5.72 -4.54
CA ARG A 36 -2.85 -6.03 -5.35
C ARG A 36 -2.93 -7.51 -5.71
N ARG A 37 -1.83 -8.08 -6.17
CA ARG A 37 -1.79 -9.49 -6.59
C ARG A 37 -2.07 -10.40 -5.39
N CYS A 38 -1.42 -10.16 -4.25
CA CYS A 38 -1.63 -10.95 -3.04
C CYS A 38 -3.06 -10.80 -2.50
N ALA A 39 -3.65 -9.60 -2.55
CA ALA A 39 -5.04 -9.38 -2.15
C ALA A 39 -6.05 -10.15 -3.04
N LEU A 40 -5.75 -10.31 -4.34
CA LEU A 40 -6.58 -11.08 -5.27
C LEU A 40 -6.34 -12.59 -5.18
N GLU A 41 -5.15 -13.02 -4.72
CA GLU A 41 -4.85 -14.41 -4.45
C GLU A 41 -5.66 -14.88 -3.23
N ARG A 42 -6.56 -15.85 -3.45
CA ARG A 42 -7.46 -16.42 -2.42
C ARG A 42 -6.75 -17.18 -1.29
N GLY A 43 -5.43 -17.08 -1.19
CA GLY A 43 -4.61 -17.82 -0.23
C GLY A 43 -4.66 -17.26 1.19
N VAL A 44 -5.04 -15.99 1.37
CA VAL A 44 -5.11 -15.35 2.69
C VAL A 44 -6.51 -14.75 2.91
N PRO A 45 -7.38 -15.40 3.70
CA PRO A 45 -8.67 -14.81 4.05
C PRO A 45 -8.46 -13.54 4.86
N GLY A 46 -9.19 -12.46 4.54
CA GLY A 46 -9.06 -11.17 5.24
C GLY A 46 -8.01 -10.22 4.65
N LEU A 47 -7.11 -10.69 3.77
CA LEU A 47 -6.03 -9.83 3.25
C LEU A 47 -6.56 -8.72 2.35
N ALA A 48 -7.58 -9.01 1.55
CA ALA A 48 -8.22 -8.00 0.72
C ALA A 48 -8.87 -6.90 1.57
N GLU A 49 -9.57 -7.27 2.66
CA GLU A 49 -10.12 -6.33 3.62
C GLU A 49 -9.03 -5.51 4.32
N SER A 50 -7.96 -6.14 4.81
CA SER A 50 -6.86 -5.42 5.48
C SER A 50 -6.11 -4.47 4.53
N VAL A 51 -5.94 -4.86 3.26
CA VAL A 51 -5.40 -3.96 2.23
C VAL A 51 -6.37 -2.81 1.99
N ALA A 52 -7.67 -3.07 1.99
CA ALA A 52 -8.67 -2.01 1.81
C ALA A 52 -8.68 -1.00 2.96
N GLU A 53 -8.58 -1.47 4.20
CA GLU A 53 -8.45 -0.62 5.40
C GLU A 53 -7.20 0.25 5.33
N LEU A 54 -6.04 -0.34 5.00
CA LEU A 54 -4.79 0.40 4.83
C LEU A 54 -4.91 1.47 3.74
N VAL A 55 -5.53 1.14 2.60
CA VAL A 55 -5.75 2.10 1.51
C VAL A 55 -6.63 3.26 1.97
N GLY A 56 -7.69 2.98 2.74
CA GLY A 56 -8.54 4.02 3.33
C GLY A 56 -7.79 4.94 4.28
N GLU A 57 -6.96 4.38 5.16
CA GLU A 57 -6.10 5.18 6.05
C GLU A 57 -5.10 6.05 5.29
N LEU A 58 -4.48 5.50 4.25
CA LEU A 58 -3.52 6.20 3.42
C LEU A 58 -4.20 7.32 2.62
N GLU A 59 -5.41 7.10 2.11
CA GLU A 59 -6.22 8.16 1.47
C GLU A 59 -6.51 9.32 2.43
N GLY A 60 -6.78 9.03 3.72
CA GLY A 60 -6.92 10.05 4.77
C GLY A 60 -5.62 10.81 5.08
N LYS A 61 -4.46 10.25 4.73
CA LYS A 61 -3.12 10.81 4.96
C LYS A 61 -2.45 11.31 3.67
N ARG A 62 -3.23 11.62 2.63
CA ARG A 62 -2.72 12.08 1.31
C ARG A 62 -1.82 13.31 1.35
N GLU A 63 -1.99 14.17 2.34
CA GLU A 63 -1.18 15.38 2.53
C GLU A 63 0.28 15.08 2.94
N ILE A 64 0.51 13.98 3.65
CA ILE A 64 1.85 13.55 4.09
C ILE A 64 2.44 12.44 3.20
N LEU A 65 1.69 11.92 2.22
CA LEU A 65 2.16 10.91 1.28
C LEU A 65 3.00 11.51 0.15
N LEU A 66 4.15 10.91 -0.12
CA LEU A 66 4.94 11.24 -1.29
C LEU A 66 4.11 11.04 -2.58
N PRO A 67 4.30 11.90 -3.60
CA PRO A 67 3.56 11.80 -4.86
C PRO A 67 3.66 10.41 -5.51
N SER A 68 4.83 9.77 -5.42
CA SER A 68 5.07 8.43 -5.96
C SER A 68 4.20 7.36 -5.29
N VAL A 69 4.00 7.46 -3.97
CA VAL A 69 3.15 6.53 -3.22
C VAL A 69 1.68 6.75 -3.54
N ARG A 70 1.24 8.02 -3.60
CA ARG A 70 -0.12 8.37 -4.03
C ARG A 70 -0.45 7.80 -5.40
N ARG A 71 0.45 7.93 -6.38
CA ARG A 71 0.24 7.40 -7.72
C ARG A 71 0.15 5.88 -7.74
N ALA A 72 0.99 5.19 -6.97
CA ALA A 72 0.95 3.74 -6.83
C ALA A 72 -0.37 3.25 -6.20
N LEU A 73 -0.82 3.91 -5.14
CA LEU A 73 -2.12 3.69 -4.50
C LEU A 73 -3.27 3.86 -5.49
N GLU A 74 -3.34 5.01 -6.16
CA GLU A 74 -4.41 5.34 -7.11
C GLU A 74 -4.48 4.35 -8.27
N THR A 75 -3.32 3.92 -8.77
CA THR A 75 -3.22 3.09 -9.97
C THR A 75 -3.50 1.61 -9.68
N HIS A 76 -3.08 1.11 -8.52
CA HIS A 76 -3.09 -0.33 -8.25
C HIS A 76 -4.02 -0.73 -7.10
N LEU A 77 -4.12 0.05 -6.03
CA LEU A 77 -4.85 -0.36 -4.84
C LEU A 77 -6.26 0.23 -4.75
N LEU A 78 -6.48 1.48 -5.16
CA LEU A 78 -7.81 2.09 -5.21
C LEU A 78 -8.85 1.27 -6.03
N PRO A 79 -8.48 0.65 -7.17
CA PRO A 79 -9.43 -0.18 -7.92
C PRO A 79 -9.85 -1.48 -7.24
N LEU A 80 -9.23 -1.87 -6.11
CA LEU A 80 -9.62 -3.07 -5.35
C LEU A 80 -10.65 -2.78 -4.27
N VAL A 81 -10.77 -1.51 -3.87
CA VAL A 81 -11.54 -1.07 -2.69
C VAL A 81 -12.79 -0.27 -3.07
N ARG A 82 -12.91 0.10 -4.35
CA ARG A 82 -14.07 0.77 -4.96
C ARG A 82 -14.89 -0.22 -5.78
#